data_AF-A0A6B2TJJ8-F1
#
_entry.id   AF-A0A6B2TJJ8-F1
#
_cell.length_a   1.000
_cell.length_b   1.000
_cell.length_c   1.000
_cell.angle_alpha   90.00
_cell.angle_beta   90.00
_cell.angle_gamma   90.00
#
_symmetry.space_group_name_H-M   'P 1'
#
loop_
_entity.id
_entity.type
_entity.pdbx_description
1 polymer ?
#
loop_
_entity_poly.entity_id
_entity_poly.type
_entity_poly.pdbx_seq_one_letter_code
_entity_poly.pdbx_strand_id
1 'polypeptide(L)' 'LYGTPTDRWERLGVHHTREAVPAMPPPHDIRRPVRLLSGLYVCGDHRDTSTVQGALHSGRRAAHAVLTDFGI' A
#
# COMPACT_ATOMS: atom_id res chain seq x y z
N LEU A 1 25.37 -4.52 -12.66
CA LEU A 1 23.95 -4.90 -12.47
C LEU A 1 23.52 -5.96 -13.48
N TYR A 2 23.68 -5.72 -14.78
CA TYR A 2 23.14 -6.63 -15.82
C TYR A 2 24.15 -7.57 -16.49
N GLY A 3 25.46 -7.38 -16.30
CA GLY A 3 26.49 -8.29 -16.83
C GLY A 3 26.52 -8.44 -18.35
N THR A 4 25.83 -7.58 -19.09
CA THR A 4 25.69 -7.60 -20.55
C THR A 4 25.67 -6.18 -21.09
N PRO A 5 26.12 -5.91 -22.34
CA PRO A 5 25.97 -4.61 -22.96
C PRO A 5 24.49 -4.18 -23.04
N THR A 6 24.21 -2.94 -22.63
CA THR A 6 22.87 -2.34 -22.66
C THR A 6 22.76 -1.20 -23.68
N ASP A 7 23.77 -1.06 -24.54
CA ASP A 7 23.91 0.00 -25.55
C ASP A 7 22.83 -0.04 -26.64
N ARG A 8 22.27 -1.23 -26.90
CA ARG A 8 21.21 -1.43 -27.90
C ARG A 8 19.80 -1.39 -27.33
N TRP A 9 19.65 -1.17 -26.02
CA TRP A 9 18.33 -1.19 -25.41
C TRP A 9 17.53 0.02 -25.88
N GLU A 10 16.29 -0.24 -26.31
CA GLU A 10 15.34 0.80 -26.68
C GLU A 10 14.18 0.87 -25.67
N ARG A 11 13.61 2.06 -25.52
CA ARG A 11 12.50 2.31 -24.60
C ARG A 11 11.22 1.66 -25.12
N LEU A 12 10.77 0.60 -24.45
CA LEU A 12 9.52 -0.11 -24.78
C LEU A 12 8.26 0.72 -24.50
N GLY A 13 8.24 1.50 -23.41
CA GLY A 13 7.06 2.27 -23.02
C GLY A 13 7.32 3.19 -21.83
N VAL A 14 6.52 4.24 -21.72
CA VAL A 14 6.47 5.14 -20.55
C VAL A 14 5.01 5.39 -20.24
N HIS A 15 4.64 5.20 -18.98
CA HIS A 15 3.29 5.40 -18.49
C HIS A 15 3.33 6.38 -17.33
N HIS A 16 2.48 7.40 -17.39
CA HIS A 16 2.31 8.36 -16.31
C HIS A 16 0.92 8.15 -15.69
N THR A 17 0.91 7.70 -14.44
CA THR A 17 -0.32 7.52 -13.67
C THR A 17 -0.30 8.52 -12.51
N ARG A 18 -1.16 9.54 -12.59
CA ARG A 18 -1.16 10.67 -11.64
C ARG A 18 -1.40 10.24 -10.20
N GLU A 19 -2.15 9.16 -10.00
CA GLU A 19 -2.59 8.66 -8.69
C GLU A 19 -1.96 7.30 -8.37
N ALA A 20 -0.77 7.01 -8.89
CA ALA A 20 -0.10 5.72 -8.71
C ALA A 20 0.26 5.40 -7.26
N VAL A 21 0.48 6.44 -6.44
CA VAL A 21 0.91 6.32 -5.05
C VAL A 21 0.20 7.42 -4.24
N PRO A 22 -0.38 7.10 -3.06
CA PRO A 22 -1.00 8.10 -2.23
C PRO A 22 0.03 9.09 -1.70
N ALA A 23 -0.37 10.36 -1.65
CA ALA A 23 0.42 11.40 -0.99
C ALA A 23 0.46 11.16 0.53
N MET A 24 1.62 11.38 1.14
CA MET A 24 1.83 11.31 2.59
C MET A 24 2.50 12.59 3.12
N PRO A 25 1.82 13.75 3.03
CA PRO A 25 2.37 15.00 3.56
C PRO A 25 2.44 14.96 5.10
N PRO A 26 3.41 15.65 5.71
CA PRO A 26 3.51 15.73 7.16
C PRO A 26 2.42 16.65 7.78
N PRO A 27 1.94 16.35 9.01
CA PRO A 27 2.21 15.13 9.76
C PRO A 27 1.37 13.96 9.24
N HIS A 28 2.03 12.83 8.94
CA HIS A 28 1.37 11.62 8.46
C HIS A 28 1.20 10.61 9.59
N ASP A 29 -0.02 10.09 9.76
CA ASP A 29 -0.29 8.98 10.66
C ASP A 29 0.10 7.66 9.97
N ILE A 30 1.25 7.11 10.38
CA ILE A 30 1.78 5.86 9.83
C ILE A 30 0.96 4.62 10.24
N ARG A 31 -0.08 4.75 11.09
CA ARG A 31 -0.93 3.62 11.51
C ARG A 31 -2.39 4.03 11.61
N ARG A 32 -2.93 4.62 10.55
CA ARG A 32 -4.35 5.00 10.48
C ARG A 32 -5.27 3.82 10.84
N PRO A 33 -6.43 4.10 11.45
CA PRO A 33 -7.39 3.06 11.80
C PRO A 33 -7.84 2.23 10.59
N VAL A 34 -7.98 0.93 10.82
CA VAL A 34 -8.47 -0.05 9.82
C VAL A 34 -9.94 -0.42 10.03
N ARG A 35 -10.54 -0.04 11.17
CA ARG A 35 -11.99 -0.10 11.43
C ARG A 35 -12.57 1.27 11.17
N LEU A 36 -13.52 1.38 10.23
CA LEU A 36 -14.17 2.66 9.92
C LEU A 36 -15.54 2.77 10.57
N LEU A 37 -16.33 1.70 10.45
CA LEU A 37 -17.69 1.59 10.99
C LEU A 37 -17.90 0.15 11.45
N SER A 38 -18.99 -0.11 12.16
CA SER A 38 -19.36 -1.46 12.61
C SER A 38 -19.47 -2.42 11.42
N GLY A 39 -18.52 -3.35 11.31
CA GLY A 39 -18.44 -4.31 10.21
C GLY A 39 -17.76 -3.81 8.93
N LEU A 40 -17.28 -2.54 8.89
CA LEU A 40 -16.55 -1.99 7.75
C LEU A 40 -15.07 -1.80 8.08
N TYR A 41 -14.23 -2.52 7.34
CA TYR A 41 -12.78 -2.49 7.48
C TYR A 41 -12.13 -1.99 6.19
N VAL A 42 -10.98 -1.33 6.34
CA VAL A 42 -10.21 -0.79 5.23
C VAL A 42 -8.74 -1.16 5.39
N CYS A 43 -8.10 -1.48 4.27
CA CYS A 43 -6.66 -1.66 4.16
C CYS A 43 -6.15 -1.03 2.85
N GLY A 44 -4.84 -0.89 2.76
CA GLY A 44 -4.13 -0.24 1.66
C GLY A 44 -2.96 0.57 2.18
N ASP A 45 -2.04 0.89 1.28
CA ASP A 45 -0.86 1.71 1.54
C ASP A 45 -1.19 3.06 2.21
N HIS A 46 -2.32 3.66 1.85
CA HIS A 46 -2.86 4.87 2.45
C HIS A 46 -3.31 4.73 3.93
N ARG A 47 -3.29 3.52 4.51
CA ARG A 47 -3.55 3.26 5.95
C ARG A 47 -2.29 3.10 6.77
N ASP A 48 -1.13 3.00 6.12
CA ASP A 48 0.16 2.80 6.78
C ASP A 48 1.22 3.69 6.09
N THR A 49 2.23 3.11 5.46
CA THR A 49 3.17 3.80 4.55
C THR A 49 2.84 3.52 3.08
N SER A 50 3.12 4.50 2.20
CA SER A 50 2.86 4.47 0.73
C SER A 50 3.78 3.49 0.00
N THR A 51 3.75 2.23 0.43
CA THR A 51 4.62 1.15 -0.03
C THR A 51 3.80 -0.14 -0.12
N VAL A 52 4.29 -1.09 -0.93
CA VAL A 52 3.71 -2.44 -1.00
C VAL A 52 3.69 -3.10 0.39
N GLN A 53 4.75 -2.94 1.17
CA GLN A 53 4.82 -3.52 2.52
C GLN A 53 3.81 -2.86 3.48
N GLY A 54 3.63 -1.54 3.40
CA GLY A 54 2.61 -0.83 4.16
C GLY A 54 1.19 -1.30 3.81
N ALA A 55 0.90 -1.49 2.52
CA ALA A 55 -0.37 -2.08 2.07
C ALA A 55 -0.60 -3.47 2.67
N LEU A 56 0.36 -4.38 2.55
CA LEU A 56 0.25 -5.74 3.10
C LEU A 56 0.11 -5.74 4.63
N HIS A 57 0.87 -4.87 5.33
CA HIS A 57 0.80 -4.73 6.78
C HIS A 57 -0.58 -4.25 7.24
N SER A 58 -1.13 -3.22 6.60
CA SER A 58 -2.48 -2.74 6.88
C SER A 58 -3.55 -3.81 6.60
N GLY A 59 -3.34 -4.64 5.56
CA GLY A 59 -4.20 -5.79 5.25
C GLY A 59 -4.23 -6.81 6.37
N ARG A 60 -3.05 -7.16 6.91
CA ARG A 60 -2.95 -8.07 8.07
C ARG A 60 -3.66 -7.49 9.30
N ARG A 61 -3.49 -6.18 9.56
CA ARG A 61 -4.19 -5.49 10.66
C ARG A 61 -5.70 -5.51 10.48
N ALA A 62 -6.20 -5.25 9.27
CA ALA A 62 -7.62 -5.31 8.97
C ALA A 62 -8.18 -6.73 9.15
N ALA A 63 -7.46 -7.75 8.67
CA ALA A 63 -7.85 -9.15 8.85
C ALA A 63 -7.90 -9.54 10.34
N HIS A 64 -6.87 -9.22 11.12
CA HIS A 64 -6.90 -9.46 12.57
C HIS A 64 -8.07 -8.73 13.25
N ALA A 65 -8.38 -7.50 12.83
CA ALA A 65 -9.51 -6.75 13.35
C ALA A 65 -10.85 -7.44 13.06
N VAL A 66 -11.05 -7.92 11.82
CA VAL A 66 -12.21 -8.72 11.42
C VAL A 66 -12.30 -9.98 12.30
N LEU A 67 -11.24 -10.78 12.37
CA LEU A 67 -11.25 -12.04 13.12
C LEU A 67 -11.63 -11.81 14.59
N THR A 68 -11.03 -10.79 15.21
CA THR A 68 -11.31 -10.40 16.61
C THR A 68 -12.78 -10.01 16.80
N ASP A 69 -13.31 -9.14 15.93
CA ASP A 69 -14.65 -8.58 16.10
C ASP A 69 -15.75 -9.63 15.79
N PHE A 70 -15.44 -10.64 14.99
CA PHE A 70 -16.34 -11.78 14.70
C PHE A 70 -16.08 -13.02 15.57
N GLY A 71 -15.08 -12.98 16.46
CA GLY A 71 -14.79 -14.06 17.41
C GLY A 71 -14.28 -15.35 16.78
N ILE A 72 -13.54 -15.26 15.66
CA ILE A 72 -12.96 -16.40 14.92
C ILE A 72 -11.44 -16.41 14.95
#